data_AF-A0A226MHQ4-F1
#
_entry.id   AF-A0A226MHQ4-F1
#
_cell.length_a   1.000
_cell.length_b   1.000
_cell.length_c   1.000
_cell.angle_alpha   90.00
_cell.angle_beta   90.00
_cell.angle_gamma   90.00
#
_symmetry.space_group_name_H-M   'P 1'
#
loop_
_entity.id
_entity.type
_entity.pdbx_description
1 polymer ?
#
loop_
_entity_poly.entity_id
_entity_poly.type
_entity_poly.pdbx_seq_one_letter_code
_entity_poly.pdbx_strand_id
1 'polypeptide(L)'
;LVHLTCPSTKTAREDLEPVVQKLFSLNAETEKETEGEEVEKPRVLWAVYFNMRDSSGIDRNSYSGLPSNVYVCSGPDSALGNDCAVKQAETIFQEMFPTEEFCPAPPNPEDIIYDEDEIASEETGFNNSPEAKPESSPQESSSRGSTAVKEHTEE
;
A
#
# COMPACT_ATOMS: atom_id res chain seq x y z
N LEU A 1 16.66 -8.75 -3.37
CA LEU A 1 16.64 -7.28 -3.54
C LEU A 1 17.24 -6.67 -2.30
N VAL A 2 18.17 -5.71 -2.43
CA VAL A 2 18.86 -5.08 -1.30
C VAL A 2 18.61 -3.58 -1.36
N HIS A 3 18.17 -3.00 -0.23
CA HIS A 3 17.95 -1.57 -0.08
C HIS A 3 19.00 -1.00 0.86
N LEU A 4 19.62 0.10 0.45
CA LEU A 4 20.53 0.88 1.29
C LEU A 4 19.95 2.27 1.43
N THR A 5 19.88 2.75 2.68
CA THR A 5 19.33 4.06 3.02
C THR A 5 20.25 4.73 4.03
N CYS A 6 20.52 6.02 3.83
CA CYS A 6 21.18 6.86 4.81
C CYS A 6 20.71 8.32 4.66
N PRO A 7 20.85 9.15 5.70
CA PRO A 7 20.79 10.59 5.53
C PRO A 7 21.81 11.03 4.47
N SER A 8 21.37 11.86 3.53
CA SER A 8 22.22 12.31 2.44
C SER A 8 23.20 13.37 2.93
N THR A 9 24.48 13.24 2.59
CA THR A 9 25.47 14.32 2.71
C THR A 9 25.78 14.95 1.36
N LYS A 10 25.66 14.16 0.28
CA LYS A 10 25.81 14.58 -1.11
C LYS A 10 24.79 13.87 -1.99
N THR A 11 25.21 13.36 -3.16
CA THR A 11 24.37 12.49 -3.98
C THR A 11 24.31 11.08 -3.40
N ALA A 12 23.19 10.38 -3.58
CA ALA A 12 23.02 9.02 -3.07
C ALA A 12 24.10 8.05 -3.59
N ARG A 13 24.63 8.29 -4.78
CA ARG A 13 25.74 7.50 -5.32
C ARG A 13 27.03 7.74 -4.55
N GLU A 14 27.40 8.99 -4.32
CA GLU A 14 28.62 9.31 -3.56
C GLU A 14 28.57 8.76 -2.12
N ASP A 15 27.40 8.80 -1.51
CA ASP A 15 27.20 8.34 -0.13
C ASP A 15 27.20 6.79 -0.01
N LEU A 16 26.62 6.07 -0.98
CA LEU A 16 26.35 4.63 -0.86
C LEU A 16 27.29 3.73 -1.67
N GLU A 17 27.87 4.20 -2.77
CA GLU A 17 28.79 3.40 -3.62
C GLU A 17 29.94 2.75 -2.82
N PRO A 18 30.57 3.41 -1.82
CA PRO A 18 31.62 2.79 -1.01
C PRO A 18 31.13 1.55 -0.23
N VAL A 19 29.85 1.52 0.18
CA VAL A 19 29.26 0.36 0.87
C VAL A 19 28.94 -0.73 -0.15
N VAL A 20 28.41 -0.37 -1.32
CA VAL A 20 28.13 -1.31 -2.41
C VAL A 20 29.40 -2.05 -2.84
N GLN A 21 30.53 -1.35 -3.02
CA GLN A 21 31.83 -1.96 -3.37
C GLN A 21 32.40 -2.89 -2.28
N LYS A 22 32.06 -2.63 -1.01
CA LYS A 22 32.47 -3.49 0.10
C LYS A 22 31.66 -4.78 0.14
N LEU A 23 30.36 -4.71 -0.15
CA LEU A 23 29.44 -5.83 -0.02
C LEU A 23 29.31 -6.67 -1.30
N PHE A 24 29.52 -6.07 -2.47
CA PHE A 24 29.21 -6.68 -3.76
C PHE A 24 30.33 -6.49 -4.79
N SER A 25 30.36 -7.41 -5.75
CA SER A 25 31.21 -7.32 -6.95
C SER A 25 30.45 -6.58 -8.07
N LEU A 26 30.93 -5.40 -8.47
CA LEU A 26 30.32 -4.59 -9.54
C LEU A 26 30.72 -5.03 -10.95
N ASN A 27 31.83 -5.75 -11.09
CA ASN A 27 32.38 -6.22 -12.36
C ASN A 27 32.53 -7.74 -12.33
N ALA A 28 32.28 -8.41 -13.45
CA ALA A 28 32.56 -9.85 -13.63
C ALA A 28 34.04 -10.14 -13.95
N GLU A 29 34.87 -9.10 -14.14
CA GLU A 29 36.27 -9.25 -14.61
C GLU A 29 37.32 -9.10 -13.51
N THR A 30 36.93 -8.72 -12.29
CA THR A 30 37.86 -8.56 -11.15
C THR A 30 38.20 -9.91 -10.49
N GLU A 31 37.86 -11.03 -11.11
CA GLU A 31 38.18 -12.39 -10.64
C GLU A 31 39.67 -12.77 -10.84
N LYS A 32 40.56 -11.81 -11.14
CA LYS A 32 41.99 -12.04 -11.16
C LYS A 32 42.64 -11.58 -9.87
N GLU A 33 43.02 -12.58 -9.08
CA GLU A 33 44.17 -12.58 -8.17
C GLU A 33 43.99 -11.80 -6.86
N THR A 34 43.13 -12.32 -5.98
CA THR A 34 43.44 -12.32 -4.54
C THR A 34 43.36 -13.77 -4.05
N GLU A 35 44.50 -14.47 -4.11
CA GLU A 35 44.74 -15.70 -3.36
C GLU A 35 44.70 -15.38 -1.86
N GLY A 36 43.57 -15.64 -1.23
CA GLY A 36 43.41 -15.55 0.22
C GLY A 36 41.94 -15.49 0.56
N GLU A 37 41.42 -16.60 1.13
CA GLU A 37 40.20 -16.85 1.91
C GLU A 37 39.11 -15.75 2.08
N GLU A 38 38.88 -14.87 1.11
CA GLU A 38 37.74 -13.95 1.12
C GLU A 38 36.55 -14.65 0.47
N VAL A 39 35.46 -14.76 1.24
CA VAL A 39 34.16 -15.23 0.75
C VAL A 39 33.79 -14.41 -0.48
N GLU A 40 33.52 -15.10 -1.59
CA GLU A 40 33.18 -14.49 -2.88
C GLU A 40 31.99 -13.52 -2.72
N LYS A 41 32.21 -12.24 -3.00
CA LYS A 41 31.16 -11.21 -2.89
C LYS A 41 30.08 -11.45 -3.94
N PRO A 42 28.78 -11.38 -3.59
CA PRO A 42 27.71 -11.52 -4.58
C PRO A 42 27.82 -10.45 -5.66
N ARG A 43 27.48 -10.81 -6.90
CA ARG A 43 27.54 -9.91 -8.06
C ARG A 43 26.32 -8.98 -8.15
N VAL A 44 26.56 -7.70 -8.47
CA VAL A 44 25.50 -6.74 -8.78
C VAL A 44 24.97 -6.98 -10.20
N LEU A 45 23.67 -7.20 -10.34
CA LEU A 45 23.01 -7.32 -11.65
C LEU A 45 22.47 -5.97 -12.14
N TRP A 46 22.00 -5.15 -11.21
CA TRP A 46 21.44 -3.83 -11.48
C TRP A 46 21.48 -2.99 -10.21
N ALA A 47 21.72 -1.69 -10.34
CA ALA A 47 21.73 -0.74 -9.22
C ALA A 47 21.14 0.60 -9.67
N VAL A 48 20.37 1.22 -8.77
CA VAL A 48 19.85 2.58 -8.93
C VAL A 48 20.14 3.37 -7.66
N TYR A 49 20.55 4.62 -7.86
CA TYR A 49 20.86 5.58 -6.81
C TYR A 49 19.98 6.82 -7.02
N PHE A 50 19.30 7.27 -5.98
CA PHE A 50 18.52 8.50 -6.01
C PHE A 50 18.46 9.12 -4.61
N ASN A 51 18.36 10.44 -4.55
CA ASN A 51 18.06 11.15 -3.32
C ASN A 51 16.55 11.42 -3.26
N MET A 52 15.98 11.34 -2.07
CA MET A 52 14.58 11.71 -1.79
C MET A 52 14.57 12.89 -0.83
N ARG A 53 13.68 13.85 -1.07
CA ARG A 53 13.51 14.97 -0.14
C ARG A 53 12.87 14.47 1.16
N ASP A 54 13.59 14.63 2.25
CA ASP A 54 13.01 14.55 3.59
C ASP A 54 12.31 15.88 3.91
N SER A 55 11.02 15.80 4.20
CA SER A 55 10.19 16.94 4.60
C SER A 55 9.54 16.74 5.96
N SER A 56 9.96 15.69 6.68
CA SER A 56 9.52 15.42 8.04
C SER A 56 10.03 16.52 8.98
N GLY A 57 9.26 16.81 10.03
CA GLY A 57 9.63 17.81 11.03
C GLY A 57 9.59 19.28 10.56
N ILE A 58 9.11 19.57 9.35
CA ILE A 58 8.90 20.95 8.90
C ILE A 58 7.67 21.53 9.60
N ASP A 59 7.87 22.64 10.31
CA ASP A 59 6.79 23.33 11.01
C ASP A 59 5.78 23.96 10.03
N ARG A 60 4.49 23.88 10.38
CA ARG A 60 3.39 24.44 9.58
C ARG A 60 3.56 25.93 9.28
N ASN A 61 4.12 26.71 10.21
CA ASN A 61 4.31 28.15 10.02
C ASN A 61 5.44 28.49 9.03
N SER A 62 6.21 27.48 8.60
CA SER A 62 7.20 27.62 7.53
C SER A 62 6.55 27.79 6.14
N TYR A 63 5.28 27.37 6.00
CA TYR A 63 4.53 27.52 4.75
C TYR A 63 3.81 28.87 4.71
N SER A 64 4.04 29.64 3.64
CA SER A 64 3.43 30.95 3.48
C SER A 64 1.98 30.87 2.99
N GLY A 65 1.10 31.68 3.60
CA GLY A 65 -0.28 31.84 3.13
C GLY A 65 -1.18 30.62 3.35
N LEU A 66 -0.81 29.68 4.21
CA LEU A 66 -1.58 28.45 4.44
C LEU A 66 -2.82 28.72 5.31
N PRO A 67 -4.06 28.51 4.80
CA PRO A 67 -5.27 28.69 5.59
C PRO A 67 -5.35 27.68 6.74
N SER A 68 -5.98 28.05 7.86
CA SER A 68 -6.02 27.24 9.10
C SER A 68 -6.64 25.85 8.94
N ASN A 69 -7.50 25.66 7.94
CA ASN A 69 -8.20 24.40 7.66
C ASN A 69 -7.54 23.53 6.57
N VAL A 70 -6.31 23.87 6.16
CA VAL A 70 -5.54 23.09 5.18
C VAL A 70 -4.36 22.43 5.89
N TYR A 71 -4.33 21.11 5.97
CA TYR A 71 -3.28 20.36 6.65
C TYR A 71 -2.20 19.92 5.66
N VAL A 72 -0.95 19.83 6.11
CA VAL A 72 0.21 19.43 5.28
C VAL A 72 0.80 18.16 5.85
N CYS A 73 0.94 17.13 5.01
CA CYS A 73 1.66 15.91 5.35
C CYS A 73 3.05 15.92 4.74
N SER A 74 4.01 15.32 5.44
CA SER A 74 5.35 15.13 4.91
C SER A 74 5.43 13.86 4.05
N GLY A 75 6.49 13.78 3.24
CA GLY A 75 6.91 12.51 2.65
C GLY A 75 7.56 11.57 3.68
N PRO A 76 8.15 10.46 3.22
CA PRO A 76 8.92 9.55 4.06
C PRO A 76 10.08 10.26 4.76
N ASP A 77 10.34 9.88 6.01
CA ASP A 77 11.53 10.27 6.75
C ASP A 77 12.67 9.25 6.58
N SER A 78 13.85 9.58 7.11
CA SER A 78 15.03 8.70 7.05
C SER A 78 15.08 7.62 8.14
N ALA A 79 14.03 7.53 8.97
CA ALA A 79 13.93 6.52 10.02
C ALA A 79 13.66 5.12 9.44
N LEU A 80 13.93 4.09 10.24
CA LEU A 80 13.66 2.70 9.86
C LEU A 80 12.17 2.35 9.95
N GLY A 81 11.45 2.99 10.87
CA GLY A 81 10.03 2.74 11.14
C GLY A 81 9.13 3.85 10.57
N ASN A 82 7.83 3.72 10.82
CA ASN A 82 6.81 4.65 10.32
C ASN A 82 6.26 5.60 11.40
N ASP A 83 6.96 5.72 12.54
CA ASP A 83 6.50 6.49 13.69
C ASP A 83 6.17 7.95 13.33
N CYS A 84 6.97 8.57 12.46
CA CYS A 84 6.72 9.95 12.01
C CYS A 84 5.37 10.06 11.28
N ALA A 85 5.10 9.16 10.35
CA ALA A 85 3.85 9.14 9.59
C ALA A 85 2.64 8.88 10.50
N VAL A 86 2.74 7.91 11.42
CA VAL A 86 1.65 7.59 12.36
C VAL A 86 1.36 8.77 13.28
N LYS A 87 2.39 9.36 13.89
CA LYS A 87 2.23 10.52 14.79
C LYS A 87 1.66 11.74 14.07
N GLN A 88 2.10 12.00 12.83
CA GLN A 88 1.56 13.10 12.03
C GLN A 88 0.08 12.87 11.72
N ALA A 89 -0.30 11.67 11.29
CA ALA A 89 -1.69 11.33 11.01
C ALA A 89 -2.57 11.45 12.25
N GLU A 90 -2.10 10.97 13.40
CA GLU A 90 -2.81 11.07 14.69
C GLU A 90 -2.98 12.55 15.12
N THR A 91 -1.92 13.35 14.99
CA THR A 91 -1.96 14.79 15.32
C THR A 91 -2.99 15.53 14.46
N ILE A 92 -2.96 15.32 13.14
CA ILE A 92 -3.92 15.93 12.22
C ILE A 92 -5.35 15.45 12.54
N PHE A 93 -5.54 14.16 12.80
CA PHE A 93 -6.84 13.62 13.15
C PHE A 93 -7.41 14.26 14.42
N GLN A 94 -6.62 14.37 15.48
CA GLN A 94 -7.05 15.01 16.74
C GLN A 94 -7.34 16.50 16.57
N GLU A 95 -6.63 17.20 15.68
CA GLU A 95 -6.97 18.60 15.35
C GLU A 95 -8.31 18.72 14.61
N MET A 96 -8.65 17.75 13.76
CA MET A 96 -9.91 17.73 13.01
C MET A 96 -11.09 17.20 13.84
N PHE A 97 -10.85 16.19 14.69
CA PHE A 97 -11.85 15.46 15.46
C PHE A 97 -11.39 15.27 16.93
N PRO A 98 -11.40 16.33 17.76
CA PRO A 98 -10.75 16.31 19.08
C PRO A 98 -11.35 15.33 20.09
N THR A 99 -12.58 14.88 19.87
CA THR A 99 -13.32 13.99 20.77
C THR A 99 -13.32 12.53 20.32
N GLU A 100 -12.84 12.25 19.11
CA GLU A 100 -12.90 10.93 18.50
C GLU A 100 -11.62 10.13 18.78
N GLU A 101 -11.75 8.81 18.80
CA GLU A 101 -10.60 7.90 18.91
C GLU A 101 -9.89 7.77 17.56
N PHE A 102 -8.56 7.71 17.57
CA PHE A 102 -7.77 7.54 16.35
C PHE A 102 -7.77 6.07 15.88
N CYS A 103 -8.37 5.83 14.71
CA CYS A 103 -8.45 4.52 14.05
C CYS A 103 -8.97 3.37 14.94
N PRO A 104 -10.18 3.49 15.53
CA PRO A 104 -10.78 2.38 16.28
C PRO A 104 -11.01 1.18 15.36
N ALA A 105 -10.96 -0.03 15.92
CA ALA A 105 -11.33 -1.23 15.17
C ALA A 105 -12.78 -1.10 14.70
N PRO A 106 -13.09 -1.44 13.44
CA PRO A 106 -14.47 -1.43 12.98
C PRO A 106 -15.30 -2.42 13.82
N PRO A 107 -16.57 -2.12 14.11
CA PRO A 107 -17.44 -3.03 14.85
C PRO A 107 -17.57 -4.35 14.09
N ASN A 108 -17.50 -5.47 14.80
CA ASN A 108 -17.66 -6.79 14.21
C ASN A 108 -19.13 -7.02 13.85
N PRO A 109 -19.47 -7.35 12.58
CA PRO A 109 -20.87 -7.51 12.18
C PRO A 109 -21.59 -8.63 12.92
N GLU A 110 -20.88 -9.67 13.36
CA GLU A 110 -21.49 -10.81 14.08
C GLU A 110 -21.89 -10.47 15.52
N ASP A 111 -21.43 -9.34 16.05
CA ASP A 111 -21.83 -8.86 17.39
C ASP A 111 -23.20 -8.13 17.33
N ILE A 112 -23.75 -7.90 16.14
CA ILE A 112 -25.06 -7.29 15.92
C ILE A 112 -26.12 -8.38 16.06
N ILE A 113 -26.83 -8.41 17.19
CA ILE A 113 -27.95 -9.32 17.42
C ILE A 113 -29.19 -8.72 16.75
N TYR A 114 -29.81 -9.47 15.84
CA TYR A 114 -31.12 -9.13 15.28
C TYR A 114 -32.21 -9.77 16.15
N ASP A 115 -33.13 -8.96 16.65
CA ASP A 115 -34.31 -9.50 17.34
C ASP A 115 -35.22 -10.15 16.30
N GLU A 116 -35.36 -11.49 16.34
CA GLU A 116 -36.24 -12.26 15.44
C GLU A 116 -37.72 -11.79 15.52
N ASP A 117 -38.09 -11.11 16.60
CA ASP A 117 -39.44 -10.57 16.83
C ASP A 117 -39.70 -9.24 16.08
N GLU A 118 -38.67 -8.49 15.66
CA GLU A 118 -38.85 -7.26 14.85
C GLU A 118 -38.94 -7.56 13.34
N ILE A 119 -38.30 -8.64 12.89
CA ILE A 119 -38.34 -9.08 11.47
C ILE A 119 -39.76 -9.51 11.04
N ALA A 120 -40.61 -9.93 11.99
CA ALA A 120 -42.01 -10.24 11.72
C ALA A 120 -42.88 -8.98 11.53
N SER A 121 -42.41 -7.80 11.94
CA SER A 121 -43.18 -6.56 11.85
C SER A 121 -42.86 -5.74 10.59
N GLU A 122 -41.63 -5.82 10.06
CA GLU A 122 -41.24 -5.03 8.87
C GLU A 122 -41.62 -5.67 7.52
N GLU A 123 -41.92 -6.98 7.45
CA GLU A 123 -42.46 -7.58 6.21
C GLU A 123 -43.88 -7.09 5.86
N THR A 124 -44.59 -6.43 6.78
CA THR A 124 -45.92 -5.86 6.52
C THR A 124 -45.90 -4.45 5.89
N GLY A 125 -44.71 -3.88 5.64
CA GLY A 125 -44.54 -2.53 5.08
C GLY A 125 -44.42 -2.43 3.55
N PHE A 126 -44.15 -3.52 2.83
CA PHE A 126 -44.02 -3.48 1.36
C PHE A 126 -45.35 -3.84 0.68
N ASN A 127 -46.29 -2.88 0.69
CA ASN A 127 -47.47 -2.89 -0.18
C ASN A 127 -47.05 -2.66 -1.64
N ASN A 128 -46.59 -3.70 -2.33
CA ASN A 128 -46.58 -3.71 -3.79
C ASN A 128 -47.98 -4.10 -4.28
N SER A 129 -48.79 -3.08 -4.59
CA SER A 129 -50.08 -3.24 -5.26
C SER A 129 -49.88 -3.81 -6.68
N PRO A 130 -50.64 -4.83 -7.11
CA PRO A 130 -50.50 -5.39 -8.45
C PRO A 130 -51.52 -4.79 -9.43
N GLU A 131 -51.08 -4.18 -10.53
CA GLU A 131 -51.96 -3.99 -11.69
C GLU A 131 -51.25 -4.05 -13.06
N ALA A 132 -51.62 -5.08 -13.83
CA ALA A 132 -51.71 -5.22 -15.30
C ALA A 132 -50.48 -5.08 -16.25
N LYS A 133 -49.79 -6.21 -16.50
CA LYS A 133 -49.58 -6.97 -17.78
C LYS A 133 -49.50 -6.23 -19.16
N PRO A 134 -48.98 -6.87 -20.23
CA PRO A 134 -47.66 -7.49 -20.52
C PRO A 134 -47.01 -6.93 -21.81
N GLU A 135 -45.69 -7.02 -21.98
CA GLU A 135 -45.09 -7.25 -23.32
C GLU A 135 -43.86 -8.18 -23.22
N SER A 136 -43.52 -8.78 -24.36
CA SER A 136 -43.11 -10.16 -24.59
C SER A 136 -41.61 -10.51 -24.42
N SER A 137 -41.41 -11.77 -24.02
CA SER A 137 -40.25 -12.70 -24.08
C SER A 137 -39.27 -12.59 -25.29
N PRO A 138 -38.06 -13.23 -25.30
CA PRO A 138 -37.64 -14.38 -24.47
C PRO A 138 -36.22 -14.35 -23.86
N GLN A 139 -36.02 -15.34 -22.99
CA GLN A 139 -34.84 -15.83 -22.29
C GLN A 139 -33.57 -16.00 -23.15
N GLU A 140 -32.38 -15.87 -22.54
CA GLU A 140 -31.47 -17.03 -22.43
C GLU A 140 -30.40 -16.87 -21.32
N SER A 141 -30.23 -18.00 -20.61
CA SER A 141 -29.20 -18.49 -19.68
C SER A 141 -27.88 -17.71 -19.52
N SER A 142 -27.42 -17.43 -18.28
CA SER A 142 -26.77 -18.38 -17.34
C SER A 142 -25.47 -19.02 -17.87
N SER A 143 -24.37 -18.51 -17.32
CA SER A 143 -23.32 -19.26 -16.63
C SER A 143 -22.33 -20.15 -17.40
N ARG A 144 -21.04 -19.85 -17.13
CA ARG A 144 -19.88 -20.74 -16.98
C ARG A 144 -19.49 -21.67 -18.14
N GLY A 145 -18.24 -21.53 -18.56
CA GLY A 145 -17.48 -22.60 -19.20
C GLY A 145 -16.02 -22.53 -18.81
N SER A 146 -15.61 -23.36 -17.83
CA SER A 146 -14.22 -23.71 -17.58
C SER A 146 -13.71 -24.64 -18.68
N THR A 147 -12.44 -24.44 -19.04
CA THR A 147 -11.40 -25.42 -19.43
C THR A 147 -11.83 -26.89 -19.60
N ALA A 148 -11.56 -27.48 -20.78
CA ALA A 148 -10.53 -28.54 -20.97
C ALA A 148 -10.71 -29.41 -22.26
N VAL A 149 -9.68 -29.37 -23.12
CA VAL A 149 -8.90 -30.55 -23.60
C VAL A 149 -9.36 -31.39 -24.82
N LYS A 150 -8.35 -31.65 -25.69
CA LYS A 150 -8.09 -32.75 -26.66
C LYS A 150 -8.63 -32.65 -28.08
N GLU A 151 -7.69 -32.53 -29.03
CA GLU A 151 -7.85 -32.95 -30.43
C GLU A 151 -6.73 -33.96 -30.76
N HIS A 152 -7.17 -35.11 -31.25
CA HIS A 152 -6.45 -36.25 -31.83
C HIS A 152 -7.55 -36.93 -32.68
N THR A 153 -7.45 -37.20 -33.98
CA THR A 153 -6.52 -38.14 -34.64
C THR A 153 -6.85 -38.22 -36.15
N GLU A 154 -5.83 -38.45 -36.98
CA GLU A 154 -5.69 -39.14 -38.32
C GLU A 154 -6.80 -38.99 -39.39
N GLU A 155 -6.51 -38.87 -40.69
CA GLU A 155 -5.75 -39.77 -41.59
C GLU A 155 -5.27 -39.02 -42.85
#